data_AF-A0AA41UW57-F1
#
_entry.id   AF-A0AA41UW57-F1
#
_cell.length_a   1.000
_cell.length_b   1.000
_cell.length_c   1.000
_cell.angle_alpha   90.00
_cell.angle_beta   90.00
_cell.angle_gamma   90.00
#
_symmetry.space_group_name_H-M   'P 1'
#
loop_
_entity.id
_entity.type
_entity.pdbx_description
1 polymer ?
#
loop_
_entity_poly.entity_id
_entity_poly.type
_entity_poly.pdbx_seq_one_letter_code
_entity_poly.pdbx_strand_id
1 'polypeptide(L)'
;MAGKVAKSVVKTVGEYQYPWKEKLAKYGNELSKGVWGYWELGAWKDLSMSARHRARLRKEVLLAGQDWPYDPARKEMRTKRKGHKCDRVSAEKRANTAELMKKMPAMLLDYKKRRWEKKLKAEEAKKT
;
A
#
# COMPACT_ATOMS: atom_id res chain seq x y z
N MET A 1 10.63 51.63 -36.06
CA MET A 1 10.50 50.14 -36.11
C MET A 1 11.58 49.39 -35.32
N ALA A 2 12.77 49.95 -35.06
CA ALA A 2 13.86 49.27 -34.32
C ALA A 2 13.55 48.95 -32.83
N GLY A 3 12.74 49.76 -32.15
CA GLY A 3 12.44 49.56 -30.72
C GLY A 3 11.53 48.37 -30.39
N LYS A 4 10.70 47.90 -31.36
CA LYS A 4 9.88 46.69 -31.18
C LYS A 4 10.71 45.41 -31.31
N VAL A 5 11.70 45.41 -32.20
CA VAL A 5 12.62 44.28 -32.43
C VAL A 5 13.58 44.12 -31.25
N ALA A 6 14.09 45.23 -30.70
CA ALA A 6 14.91 45.17 -29.49
C ALA A 6 14.13 44.63 -28.27
N LYS A 7 12.86 45.05 -28.09
CA LYS A 7 12.00 44.51 -27.03
C LYS A 7 11.67 43.03 -27.22
N SER A 8 11.47 42.57 -28.47
CA SER A 8 11.21 41.15 -28.74
C SER A 8 12.47 40.29 -28.54
N VAL A 9 13.65 40.79 -28.89
CA VAL A 9 14.91 40.05 -28.67
C VAL A 9 15.26 39.95 -27.18
N VAL A 10 15.07 41.02 -26.42
CA VAL A 10 15.23 41.01 -24.95
C VAL A 10 14.20 40.10 -24.27
N LYS A 11 12.96 40.08 -24.76
CA LYS A 11 11.95 39.09 -24.37
C LYS A 11 12.43 37.67 -24.66
N THR A 12 12.90 37.39 -25.88
CA THR A 12 13.33 36.03 -26.24
C THR A 12 14.56 35.56 -25.49
N VAL A 13 15.51 36.43 -25.13
CA VAL A 13 16.69 36.01 -24.35
C VAL A 13 16.35 35.83 -22.87
N GLY A 14 15.47 36.67 -22.30
CA GLY A 14 15.03 36.57 -20.89
C GLY A 14 13.94 35.51 -20.63
N GLU A 15 12.99 35.33 -21.54
CA GLU A 15 11.91 34.33 -21.46
C GLU A 15 12.46 32.91 -21.68
N TYR A 16 13.51 32.73 -22.48
CA TYR A 16 14.22 31.45 -22.61
C TYR A 16 15.14 31.14 -21.43
N GLN A 17 15.57 32.15 -20.66
CA GLN A 17 16.44 31.94 -19.50
C GLN A 17 15.70 31.20 -18.37
N TYR A 18 14.40 31.47 -18.18
CA TYR A 18 13.59 30.83 -17.13
C TYR A 18 12.13 30.53 -17.55
N PRO A 19 11.89 29.61 -18.50
CA PRO A 19 10.55 29.28 -19.00
C PRO A 19 9.59 28.75 -17.92
N TRP A 20 10.13 28.28 -16.79
CA TRP A 20 9.34 27.78 -15.67
C TRP A 20 8.59 28.89 -14.94
N LYS A 21 9.07 30.14 -14.92
CA LYS A 21 8.40 31.25 -14.21
C LYS A 21 7.01 31.55 -14.78
N GLU A 22 6.91 31.62 -16.11
CA GLU A 22 5.63 31.86 -16.80
C GLU A 22 4.66 30.70 -16.63
N LYS A 23 5.16 29.46 -16.76
CA LYS A 23 4.36 28.26 -16.54
C LYS A 23 3.87 28.18 -15.08
N LEU A 24 4.70 28.56 -14.11
CA LEU A 24 4.35 28.54 -12.69
C LEU A 24 3.33 29.65 -12.35
N ALA A 25 3.44 30.83 -12.97
CA ALA A 25 2.41 31.86 -12.89
C ALA A 25 1.07 31.40 -13.50
N LYS A 26 1.12 30.73 -14.67
CA LYS A 26 -0.07 30.21 -15.35
C LYS A 26 -0.80 29.14 -14.54
N TYR A 27 -0.05 28.23 -13.92
CA TYR A 27 -0.61 27.06 -13.25
C TYR A 27 -0.60 27.15 -11.72
N GLY A 28 -0.16 28.26 -11.13
CA GLY A 28 -0.02 28.40 -9.67
C GLY A 28 -1.32 28.10 -8.91
N ASN A 29 -2.46 28.59 -9.40
CA ASN A 29 -3.78 28.34 -8.81
C ASN A 29 -4.22 26.87 -8.90
N GLU A 30 -3.74 26.12 -9.90
CA GLU A 30 -4.04 24.70 -10.04
C GLU A 30 -3.11 23.86 -9.17
N LEU A 31 -1.83 24.23 -9.11
CA LEU A 31 -0.85 23.57 -8.26
C LEU A 31 -1.21 23.67 -6.77
N SER A 32 -1.84 24.78 -6.35
CA SER A 32 -2.32 24.96 -4.98
C SER A 32 -3.53 24.09 -4.61
N LYS A 33 -4.28 23.53 -5.57
CA LYS A 33 -5.42 22.65 -5.29
C LYS A 33 -5.00 21.26 -4.79
N GLY A 34 -3.71 20.92 -4.88
CA GLY A 34 -3.15 19.65 -4.42
C GLY A 34 -2.52 18.84 -5.55
N VAL A 35 -2.12 17.59 -5.26
CA VAL A 35 -1.41 16.72 -6.21
C VAL A 35 -2.36 15.85 -7.04
N TRP A 36 -3.48 15.43 -6.46
CA TRP A 36 -4.33 14.37 -7.01
C TRP A 36 -5.69 14.86 -7.54
N GLY A 37 -5.89 16.17 -7.58
CA GLY A 37 -7.22 16.75 -7.78
C GLY A 37 -7.72 17.42 -6.51
N TYR A 38 -8.98 17.78 -6.54
CA TYR A 38 -9.63 18.46 -5.43
C TYR A 38 -11.09 18.02 -5.30
N TRP A 39 -11.60 18.08 -4.08
CA TRP A 39 -12.99 17.73 -3.80
C TRP A 39 -13.88 18.96 -4.04
N GLU A 40 -14.83 18.86 -4.95
CA GLU A 40 -15.75 19.94 -5.28
C GLU A 40 -17.14 19.36 -5.59
N LEU A 41 -18.19 19.91 -4.97
CA LEU A 41 -19.58 19.51 -5.24
C LEU A 41 -19.86 18.00 -5.14
N GLY A 42 -19.22 17.32 -4.18
CA GLY A 42 -19.45 15.89 -3.92
C GLY A 42 -18.71 14.93 -4.86
N ALA A 43 -17.83 15.44 -5.72
CA ALA A 43 -16.98 14.63 -6.59
C ALA A 43 -15.50 15.04 -6.47
N TRP A 44 -14.62 14.08 -6.71
CA TRP A 44 -13.21 14.37 -6.98
C TRP A 44 -13.10 14.89 -8.41
N LYS A 45 -12.63 16.13 -8.56
CA LYS A 45 -12.29 16.72 -9.85
C LYS A 45 -10.79 16.61 -10.11
N ASP A 46 -10.45 16.28 -11.35
CA ASP A 46 -9.08 16.25 -11.82
C ASP A 46 -8.49 17.67 -11.94
N LEU A 47 -7.16 17.74 -11.88
CA LEU A 47 -6.44 18.97 -12.21
C LEU A 47 -6.46 19.21 -13.71
N SER A 48 -6.48 20.48 -14.13
CA SER A 48 -6.31 20.84 -15.54
C SER A 48 -4.90 20.54 -16.10
N MET A 49 -3.96 20.20 -15.21
CA MET A 49 -2.60 19.75 -15.56
C MET A 49 -2.43 18.25 -15.39
N SER A 50 -1.83 17.61 -16.39
CA SER A 50 -1.35 16.24 -16.22
C SER A 50 -0.18 16.15 -15.23
N ALA A 51 -0.11 15.02 -14.50
CA ALA A 51 0.99 14.73 -13.59
C ALA A 51 2.37 14.79 -14.27
N ARG A 52 2.46 14.40 -15.55
CA ARG A 52 3.69 14.50 -16.35
C ARG A 52 4.12 15.95 -16.56
N HIS A 53 3.17 16.84 -16.88
CA HIS A 53 3.48 18.25 -17.05
C HIS A 53 3.92 18.87 -15.71
N ARG A 54 3.22 18.56 -14.62
CA ARG A 54 3.62 18.97 -13.26
C ARG A 54 5.05 18.55 -12.92
N ALA A 55 5.41 17.28 -13.16
CA ALA A 55 6.74 16.77 -12.87
C ALA A 55 7.84 17.44 -13.70
N ARG A 56 7.55 17.78 -14.97
CA ARG A 56 8.47 18.54 -15.82
C ARG A 56 8.69 19.95 -15.27
N LEU A 57 7.62 20.64 -14.86
CA LEU A 57 7.71 21.96 -14.21
C LEU A 57 8.54 21.88 -12.92
N ARG A 58 8.23 20.91 -12.06
CA ARG A 58 8.96 20.67 -10.81
C ARG A 58 10.44 20.45 -11.05
N LYS A 59 10.80 19.66 -12.07
CA LYS A 59 12.19 19.45 -12.46
C LYS A 59 12.88 20.75 -12.89
N GLU A 60 12.23 21.57 -13.73
CA GLU A 60 12.79 22.86 -14.18
C GLU A 60 13.04 23.82 -13.01
N VAL A 61 12.09 23.91 -12.06
CA VAL A 61 12.20 24.78 -10.87
C VAL A 61 13.32 24.33 -9.94
N LEU A 62 13.37 23.03 -9.62
CA LEU A 62 14.41 22.48 -8.75
C LEU A 62 15.82 22.58 -9.37
N LEU A 63 15.94 22.39 -10.69
CA LEU A 63 17.21 22.58 -11.40
C LEU A 63 17.68 24.04 -11.38
N ALA A 64 16.75 25.00 -11.31
CA ALA A 64 17.07 26.41 -11.12
C ALA A 64 17.40 26.77 -9.66
N GLY A 65 17.49 25.78 -8.76
CA GLY A 65 17.81 25.96 -7.34
C GLY A 65 16.68 26.58 -6.51
N GLN A 66 15.46 26.61 -7.03
CA GLN A 66 14.28 27.16 -6.36
C GLN A 66 13.50 26.07 -5.63
N ASP A 67 12.73 26.45 -4.62
CA ASP A 67 11.93 25.50 -3.83
C ASP A 67 10.60 25.15 -4.51
N TRP A 68 10.05 23.98 -4.18
CA TRP A 68 8.78 23.47 -4.69
C TRP A 68 7.79 23.22 -3.54
N PRO A 69 6.96 24.21 -3.16
CA PRO A 69 6.09 24.12 -1.98
C PRO A 69 4.76 23.39 -2.23
N TYR A 70 4.42 23.05 -3.47
CA TYR A 70 3.09 22.56 -3.84
C TYR A 70 2.82 21.09 -3.53
N ASP A 71 3.86 20.29 -3.26
CA ASP A 71 3.73 18.84 -3.07
C ASP A 71 4.04 18.49 -1.61
N PRO A 72 3.14 17.75 -0.90
CA PRO A 72 3.43 17.29 0.44
C PRO A 72 4.59 16.30 0.45
N ALA A 73 5.34 16.27 1.55
CA ALA A 73 6.42 15.31 1.75
C ALA A 73 5.91 13.86 1.69
N ARG A 74 6.73 12.98 1.11
CA ARG A 74 6.40 11.56 1.03
C ARG A 74 6.38 10.96 2.43
N LYS A 75 5.27 10.33 2.81
CA LYS A 75 5.15 9.60 4.08
C LYS A 75 6.06 8.37 4.09
N GLU A 76 6.50 7.98 5.29
CA GLU A 76 7.27 6.76 5.49
C GLU A 76 6.47 5.50 5.10
N MET A 77 7.17 4.50 4.55
CA MET A 77 6.57 3.23 4.15
C MET A 77 6.42 2.29 5.35
N ARG A 78 5.32 1.53 5.41
CA ARG A 78 5.10 0.52 6.44
C ARG A 78 5.91 -0.74 6.17
N THR A 79 6.87 -1.05 7.04
CA THR A 79 7.79 -2.20 6.92
C THR A 79 7.41 -3.38 7.83
N LYS A 80 6.15 -3.84 7.80
CA LYS A 80 5.72 -5.01 8.59
C LYS A 80 5.62 -6.26 7.71
N ARG A 81 6.33 -7.33 8.08
CA ARG A 81 6.21 -8.65 7.44
C ARG A 81 5.04 -9.43 8.06
N LYS A 82 4.21 -10.06 7.22
CA LYS A 82 3.05 -10.86 7.66
C LYS A 82 3.44 -12.22 8.25
N GLY A 83 4.51 -12.83 7.71
CA GLY A 83 4.89 -14.22 7.97
C GLY A 83 3.96 -15.22 7.27
N HIS A 84 4.45 -16.45 7.03
CA HIS A 84 3.62 -17.53 6.50
C HIS A 84 2.69 -18.08 7.59
N LYS A 85 1.45 -18.43 7.21
CA LYS A 85 0.46 -19.01 8.14
C LYS A 85 0.96 -20.32 8.76
N CYS A 86 1.65 -21.14 7.97
CA CYS A 86 2.18 -22.43 8.41
C CYS A 86 3.13 -22.26 9.61
N ASP A 87 4.12 -21.38 9.46
CA ASP A 87 5.16 -21.17 10.46
C ASP A 87 4.58 -20.64 11.77
N ARG A 88 3.64 -19.69 11.67
CA ARG A 88 2.96 -19.09 12.82
C ARG A 88 2.22 -20.12 13.68
N VAL A 89 1.58 -21.10 13.04
CA VAL A 89 0.77 -22.12 13.73
C VAL A 89 1.58 -23.39 14.05
N SER A 90 2.82 -23.49 13.55
CA SER A 90 3.64 -24.69 13.69
C SER A 90 3.96 -25.00 15.16
N ALA A 91 4.25 -23.99 15.98
CA ALA A 91 4.55 -24.15 17.40
C ALA A 91 3.32 -24.67 18.17
N GLU A 92 2.16 -24.08 17.92
CA GLU A 92 0.88 -24.49 18.52
C GLU A 92 0.54 -25.95 18.16
N LYS A 93 0.74 -26.34 16.89
CA LYS A 93 0.52 -27.72 16.46
C LYS A 93 1.43 -28.72 17.17
N ARG A 94 2.74 -28.41 17.30
CA ARG A 94 3.68 -29.29 18.01
C ARG A 94 3.31 -29.46 19.48
N ALA A 95 2.89 -28.38 20.15
CA ALA A 95 2.44 -28.42 21.55
C ALA A 95 1.18 -29.29 21.71
N ASN A 96 0.18 -29.10 20.85
CA ASN A 96 -1.04 -29.92 20.87
C ASN A 96 -0.75 -31.41 20.63
N THR A 97 0.15 -31.72 19.69
CA THR A 97 0.60 -33.10 19.48
C THR A 97 1.18 -33.71 20.76
N ALA A 98 2.03 -32.98 21.50
CA ALA A 98 2.58 -33.46 22.76
C ALA A 98 1.50 -33.68 23.84
N GLU A 99 0.50 -32.80 23.93
CA GLU A 99 -0.63 -32.98 24.84
C GLU A 99 -1.50 -34.19 24.50
N LEU A 100 -1.78 -34.39 23.21
CA LEU A 100 -2.50 -35.56 22.72
C LEU A 100 -1.75 -36.87 23.04
N MET A 101 -0.43 -36.87 22.91
CA MET A 101 0.40 -38.04 23.24
C MET A 101 0.33 -38.37 24.74
N LYS A 102 0.25 -37.39 25.64
CA LYS A 102 0.03 -37.64 27.07
C LYS A 102 -1.30 -38.35 27.36
N LYS A 103 -2.34 -38.05 26.57
CA LYS A 103 -3.68 -38.67 26.68
C LYS A 103 -3.79 -40.02 25.98
N MET A 104 -2.80 -40.39 25.16
CA MET A 104 -2.81 -41.61 24.36
C MET A 104 -3.05 -42.89 25.17
N PRO A 105 -2.39 -43.12 26.32
CA PRO A 105 -2.59 -44.36 27.08
C PRO A 105 -4.04 -44.54 27.55
N ALA A 106 -4.68 -43.46 28.01
CA ALA A 106 -6.08 -43.47 28.41
C ALA A 106 -7.00 -43.77 27.21
N MET A 107 -6.77 -43.09 26.07
CA MET A 107 -7.54 -43.34 24.85
C MET A 107 -7.44 -44.78 24.34
N LEU A 108 -6.28 -45.43 24.49
CA LEU A 108 -6.09 -46.84 24.14
C LEU A 108 -6.87 -47.78 25.06
N LEU A 109 -6.88 -47.52 26.37
CA LEU A 109 -7.66 -48.30 27.32
C LEU A 109 -9.16 -48.16 27.06
N ASP A 110 -9.64 -46.95 26.78
CA ASP A 110 -11.03 -46.69 26.43
C ASP A 110 -11.44 -47.40 25.14
N TYR A 111 -10.56 -47.41 24.13
CA TYR A 111 -10.81 -48.16 22.90
C TYR A 111 -10.89 -49.66 23.14
N LYS A 112 -9.95 -50.22 23.91
CA LYS A 112 -9.94 -51.65 24.27
C LYS A 112 -11.20 -52.03 25.03
N LYS A 113 -11.60 -51.22 26.02
CA LYS A 113 -12.82 -51.41 26.81
C LYS A 113 -14.06 -51.45 25.92
N ARG A 114 -14.25 -50.46 25.04
CA ARG A 114 -15.38 -50.42 24.09
C ARG A 114 -15.42 -51.64 23.16
N ARG A 115 -14.26 -52.11 22.67
CA ARG A 115 -14.19 -53.31 21.82
C ARG A 115 -14.56 -54.57 22.60
N TRP A 116 -14.12 -54.68 23.84
CA TRP A 116 -14.45 -55.79 24.73
C TRP A 116 -15.93 -55.84 25.08
N GLU A 117 -16.51 -54.72 25.52
CA GLU A 117 -17.94 -54.62 25.84
C GLU A 117 -18.82 -54.97 24.62
N LYS A 118 -18.43 -54.51 23.42
CA LYS A 118 -19.12 -54.86 22.18
C LYS A 118 -19.05 -56.37 21.89
N LYS A 119 -17.90 -57.00 22.15
CA LYS A 119 -17.74 -58.45 21.96
C LYS A 119 -18.60 -59.23 22.95
N LEU A 120 -18.58 -58.87 24.23
CA LEU A 120 -19.39 -59.51 25.27
C LEU A 120 -20.89 -59.45 24.94
N LYS A 121 -21.40 -58.26 24.58
CA LYS A 121 -22.81 -58.11 24.16
C LYS A 121 -23.17 -58.98 22.96
N ALA A 122 -22.25 -59.13 21.99
CA ALA A 122 -22.48 -59.97 20.82
C ALA A 122 -22.43 -61.47 21.14
N GLU A 123 -21.67 -61.89 22.15
CA GLU A 123 -21.65 -63.28 22.63
C GLU A 123 -22.87 -63.61 23.49
N GLU A 124 -23.33 -62.66 24.32
CA GLU A 124 -24.58 -62.78 25.08
C GLU A 124 -25.79 -62.90 24.16
N ALA A 125 -25.88 -62.04 23.14
CA ALA A 125 -26.95 -62.08 22.13
C ALA A 125 -26.98 -63.36 21.27
N LYS A 126 -25.91 -64.17 21.29
CA LYS A 126 -25.87 -65.49 20.63
C LYS A 126 -26.27 -66.64 21.56
N LYS A 127 -26.29 -66.41 22.87
CA LYS A 127 -26.61 -67.41 23.90
C LYS A 127 -28.07 -67.38 24.32
N THR A 128 -28.73 -66.22 24.23
CA THR A 128 -30.20 -66.07 24.21
C THR A 128 -30.75 -66.30 22.82
#